data_AF-A0A5T1ABB0-F1
#
_entry.id   AF-A0A5T1ABB0-F1
#
_cell.length_a   1.000
_cell.length_b   1.000
_cell.length_c   1.000
_cell.angle_alpha   90.00
_cell.angle_beta   90.00
_cell.angle_gamma   90.00
#
_symmetry.space_group_name_H-M   'P 1'
#
loop_
_entity.id
_entity.type
_entity.pdbx_description
1 polymer ?
#
loop_
_entity_poly.entity_id
_entity_poly.type
_entity_poly.pdbx_seq_one_letter_code
_entity_poly.pdbx_strand_id
1 'polypeptide(L)'
;MFNKTPKEKFIEIIQNGNLGALEKVFEEFFADHIAMVELLEKQGFNEMDVKSFILENGDFIQERQNDLFIELGAKILGHEG
;
A
#
# COMPACT_ATOMS: atom_id res chain seq x y z
N MET A 1 -12.65 11.99 19.46
CA MET A 1 -11.34 11.59 18.92
C MET A 1 -11.51 10.22 18.31
N PHE A 2 -11.22 10.06 17.01
CA PHE A 2 -10.99 8.73 16.45
C PHE A 2 -9.63 8.27 16.99
N ASN A 3 -9.62 7.31 17.91
CA ASN A 3 -8.44 6.92 18.69
C ASN A 3 -7.42 6.06 17.92
N LYS A 4 -7.48 6.02 16.58
CA LYS A 4 -6.66 5.13 15.76
C LYS A 4 -6.01 5.90 14.62
N THR A 5 -4.73 5.64 14.41
CA THR A 5 -3.98 6.07 13.23
C THR A 5 -4.51 5.38 11.96
N PRO A 6 -4.25 5.95 10.76
CA PRO A 6 -4.58 5.30 9.49
C PRO A 6 -4.06 3.86 9.41
N LYS A 7 -2.83 3.64 9.85
CA LYS A 7 -2.20 2.31 9.93
C LYS A 7 -3.00 1.35 10.81
N GLU A 8 -3.31 1.75 12.05
CA GLU A 8 -4.07 0.89 12.98
C GLU A 8 -5.45 0.54 12.41
N LYS A 9 -6.12 1.52 11.81
CA LYS A 9 -7.43 1.30 11.18
C LYS A 9 -7.34 0.34 9.98
N PHE A 10 -6.31 0.48 9.14
CA PHE A 10 -6.07 -0.39 8.00
C PHE A 10 -5.78 -1.84 8.41
N ILE A 11 -4.95 -2.04 9.44
CA ILE A 11 -4.66 -3.38 9.97
C ILE A 11 -5.92 -4.05 10.50
N GLU A 12 -6.81 -3.31 11.18
CA GLU A 12 -8.09 -3.84 11.61
C GLU A 12 -9.00 -4.23 10.44
N ILE A 13 -9.00 -3.45 9.35
CA ILE A 13 -9.74 -3.78 8.13
C ILE A 13 -9.21 -5.08 7.54
N ILE A 14 -7.89 -5.27 7.45
CA ILE A 14 -7.30 -6.53 6.96
C ILE A 14 -7.70 -7.71 7.86
N GLN A 15 -7.64 -7.53 9.18
CA GLN A 15 -7.93 -8.60 10.14
C GLN A 15 -9.38 -9.09 10.11
N ASN A 16 -10.31 -8.20 9.76
CA ASN A 16 -11.74 -8.50 9.75
C ASN A 16 -12.31 -8.64 8.32
N GLY A 17 -11.50 -8.34 7.31
CA GLY A 17 -11.91 -8.36 5.91
C GLY A 17 -12.21 -9.77 5.42
N ASN A 18 -13.25 -9.92 4.59
CA ASN A 18 -13.54 -11.20 3.95
C ASN A 18 -12.49 -11.56 2.89
N LEU A 19 -12.25 -12.86 2.72
CA LEU A 19 -11.18 -13.38 1.86
C LEU A 19 -11.27 -12.84 0.41
N GLY A 20 -12.46 -12.81 -0.19
CA GLY A 20 -12.62 -12.38 -1.58
C GLY A 20 -12.32 -10.88 -1.79
N ALA A 21 -12.72 -10.02 -0.84
CA ALA A 21 -12.38 -8.60 -0.89
C ALA A 21 -10.87 -8.38 -0.73
N LEU A 22 -10.22 -9.12 0.17
CA LEU A 22 -8.78 -9.07 0.37
C LEU A 22 -8.02 -9.56 -0.87
N GLU A 23 -8.38 -10.73 -1.40
CA GLU A 23 -7.78 -11.32 -2.60
C GLU A 23 -7.80 -10.32 -3.76
N LYS A 24 -8.98 -9.77 -4.07
CA LYS A 24 -9.11 -8.82 -5.18
C LYS A 24 -8.22 -7.60 -5.02
N VAL A 25 -8.25 -6.95 -3.84
CA VAL A 25 -7.48 -5.72 -3.62
C VAL A 25 -5.97 -5.99 -3.61
N PHE A 26 -5.53 -7.13 -3.04
CA PHE A 26 -4.11 -7.48 -3.02
C PHE A 26 -3.60 -7.98 -4.38
N GLU A 27 -4.40 -8.70 -5.17
CA GLU A 27 -4.05 -9.09 -6.53
C GLU A 27 -3.75 -7.86 -7.41
N GLU A 28 -4.62 -6.85 -7.36
CA GLU A 28 -4.42 -5.58 -8.07
C GLU A 28 -3.16 -4.85 -7.55
N PHE A 29 -3.00 -4.74 -6.23
CA PHE A 29 -1.84 -4.07 -5.63
C PHE A 29 -0.51 -4.77 -5.96
N PHE A 30 -0.46 -6.10 -5.96
CA PHE A 30 0.73 -6.86 -6.31
C PHE A 30 1.05 -6.80 -7.80
N ALA A 31 0.03 -6.80 -8.67
CA ALA A 31 0.23 -6.61 -10.10
C ALA A 31 0.89 -5.25 -10.40
N ASP A 32 0.40 -4.19 -9.77
CA ASP A 32 0.99 -2.84 -9.88
C ASP A 32 2.42 -2.81 -9.34
N HIS A 33 2.68 -3.43 -8.19
CA HIS A 33 4.02 -3.50 -7.61
C HIS A 33 5.01 -4.20 -8.55
N ILE A 34 4.65 -5.36 -9.08
CA ILE A 34 5.49 -6.12 -10.03
C ILE A 34 5.75 -5.28 -11.29
N ALA A 35 4.72 -4.65 -11.84
CA ALA A 35 4.87 -3.80 -13.02
C ALA A 35 5.82 -2.62 -12.76
N MET A 36 5.72 -1.97 -11.60
CA MET A 36 6.62 -0.87 -11.23
C MET A 36 8.07 -1.33 -11.10
N VAL A 37 8.33 -2.48 -10.46
CA VAL A 37 9.67 -3.05 -10.35
C VAL A 37 10.27 -3.31 -11.73
N GLU A 38 9.55 -4.00 -12.61
CA GLU A 38 10.01 -4.29 -13.98
C GLU A 38 10.26 -3.04 -14.81
N LEU A 39 9.43 -2.00 -14.64
CA LEU A 39 9.59 -0.73 -15.35
C LEU A 39 10.83 0.03 -14.86
N LEU A 40 11.10 0.02 -13.55
CA LEU A 40 12.29 0.65 -12.96
C LEU A 40 13.56 -0.06 -13.41
N GLU A 41 13.58 -1.39 -13.39
CA GLU A 41 14.71 -2.18 -13.86
C GLU A 41 15.01 -1.94 -15.34
N LYS A 42 13.96 -1.85 -16.19
CA LYS A 42 14.12 -1.47 -17.61
C LYS A 42 14.69 -0.07 -17.82
N GLN A 43 14.50 0.83 -16.85
CA GLN A 43 15.09 2.17 -16.87
C GLN A 43 16.50 2.21 -16.25
N GLY A 44 17.01 1.07 -15.75
CA GLY A 44 18.34 0.96 -15.17
C GLY A 44 18.40 1.27 -13.67
N PHE A 45 17.26 1.44 -13.00
CA PHE A 45 17.19 1.55 -11.55
C PHE A 45 17.22 0.17 -10.91
N ASN A 46 17.86 0.07 -9.76
CA ASN A 46 17.93 -1.15 -8.97
C ASN A 46 17.35 -0.94 -7.55
N GLU A 47 17.30 -2.02 -6.78
CA GLU A 47 16.74 -2.00 -5.42
C GLU A 47 17.45 -1.01 -4.48
N MET A 48 18.75 -0.76 -4.68
CA MET A 48 19.51 0.21 -3.88
C MET A 48 19.07 1.64 -4.14
N ASP A 49 18.69 1.97 -5.38
CA ASP A 49 18.18 3.29 -5.74
C ASP A 49 16.83 3.54 -5.05
N VAL A 50 15.95 2.54 -5.06
CA VAL A 50 14.65 2.59 -4.36
C VAL A 50 14.84 2.77 -2.85
N LYS A 51 15.75 2.00 -2.25
CA LYS A 51 16.06 2.10 -0.81
C LYS A 51 16.65 3.45 -0.44
N SER A 52 17.54 3.99 -1.27
CA SER A 52 18.11 5.33 -1.08
C SER A 52 17.03 6.40 -1.16
N PHE A 53 16.13 6.32 -2.14
CA PHE A 53 15.00 7.23 -2.26
C PHE A 53 14.11 7.24 -1.01
N ILE A 54 13.82 6.06 -0.43
CA ILE A 54 13.03 5.95 0.80
C ILE A 54 13.74 6.63 1.98
N LEU A 55 15.04 6.41 2.12
CA LEU A 55 15.83 7.00 3.22
C LEU A 55 15.92 8.52 3.12
N GLU A 56 16.10 9.04 1.91
CA GLU A 56 16.23 10.48 1.64
C GLU A 56 14.90 11.24 1.77
N ASN A 57 13.77 10.55 1.59
CA ASN A 57 12.44 11.17 1.52
C ASN A 57 11.48 10.68 2.62
N GLY A 58 11.99 10.38 3.81
CA GLY A 58 11.23 9.74 4.90
C GLY A 58 9.88 10.39 5.23
N ASP A 59 9.82 11.72 5.37
CA ASP A 59 8.58 12.43 5.69
C ASP A 59 7.53 12.28 4.58
N PHE A 60 7.97 12.39 3.32
CA PHE A 60 7.13 12.18 2.15
C PHE A 60 6.62 10.73 2.09
N ILE A 61 7.48 9.75 2.34
CA ILE A 61 7.09 8.33 2.39
C ILE A 61 6.05 8.11 3.49
N GLN A 62 6.23 8.70 4.68
CA GLN A 62 5.29 8.55 5.78
C GLN A 62 3.91 9.13 5.46
N GLU A 63 3.84 10.31 4.84
CA GLU A 63 2.59 10.91 4.40
C GLU A 63 1.87 10.00 3.39
N ARG A 64 2.60 9.54 2.36
CA ARG A 64 2.04 8.66 1.31
C ARG A 64 1.63 7.28 1.83
N GLN A 65 2.29 6.77 2.87
CA GLN A 65 1.87 5.55 3.55
C GLN A 65 0.50 5.71 4.23
N ASN A 66 0.25 6.85 4.86
CA ASN A 66 -1.06 7.12 5.46
C ASN A 66 -2.17 7.16 4.40
N ASP A 67 -1.91 7.78 3.25
CA ASP A 67 -2.84 7.80 2.13
C ASP A 67 -3.14 6.38 1.62
N LEU A 68 -2.09 5.56 1.44
CA LEU A 68 -2.24 4.18 0.99
C LEU A 68 -3.03 3.31 1.99
N PHE A 69 -2.83 3.50 3.29
CA PHE A 69 -3.64 2.81 4.31
C PHE A 69 -5.12 3.16 4.20
N ILE A 70 -5.44 4.43 3.94
CA ILE A 70 -6.83 4.89 3.75
C ILE A 70 -7.40 4.34 2.45
N GLU A 71 -6.67 4.43 1.35
CA GLU A 71 -7.11 3.98 0.03
C GLU A 71 -7.41 2.48 0.01
N LEU A 72 -6.45 1.65 0.40
CA LEU A 72 -6.60 0.20 0.40
C LEU A 72 -7.67 -0.25 1.39
N GLY A 73 -7.72 0.37 2.57
CA GLY A 73 -8.77 0.12 3.56
C GLY A 73 -10.17 0.43 3.01
N ALA A 74 -10.33 1.55 2.30
CA ALA A 74 -11.59 1.92 1.67
C ALA A 74 -11.98 0.94 0.54
N LYS A 75 -11.02 0.48 -0.28
CA LYS A 75 -11.27 -0.52 -1.34
C LYS A 75 -11.74 -1.85 -0.76
N ILE A 76 -11.10 -2.33 0.32
CA ILE A 76 -11.50 -3.58 0.98
C ILE A 76 -12.94 -3.45 1.50
N LEU A 77 -13.22 -2.40 2.27
CA LEU A 77 -14.57 -2.14 2.81
C LEU A 77 -15.63 -1.98 1.71
N GLY A 78 -15.28 -1.37 0.58
CA GLY A 78 -16.16 -1.19 -0.57
C GLY A 78 -16.53 -2.47 -1.31
N HIS A 79 -15.77 -3.56 -1.11
CA HIS A 79 -16.07 -4.89 -1.64
C HIS A 79 -16.79 -5.80 -0.65
N GLU A 80 -17.00 -5.37 0.60
CA GLU A 80 -17.77 -6.11 1.61
C GLU A 80 -19.27 -5.78 1.61
N GLY A 81 -19.68 -4.77 0.83
CA GLY A 81 -21.06 -4.29 0.71
C GLY A 81 -21.81 -4.85 -0.49
#